data_AF-A0A756IBJ8-F1
#
_entry.id   AF-A0A756IBJ8-F1
#
_cell.length_a   1.000
_cell.length_b   1.000
_cell.length_c   1.000
_cell.angle_alpha   90.00
_cell.angle_beta   90.00
_cell.angle_gamma   90.00
#
_symmetry.space_group_name_H-M   'P 1'
#
loop_
_entity.id
_entity.type
_entity.pdbx_description
1 polymer ?
#
loop_
_entity_poly.entity_id
_entity_poly.type
_entity_poly.pdbx_seq_one_letter_code
_entity_poly.pdbx_strand_id
1 'polypeptide(L)'
;MKKNRAEKFNPLNVELPDWLPAPLWAEWVEFRRALGKPVKTPQGATGAVRKLDDYRQQGILPEVVIRHSIANEYRGLFAPDSGAGISPGGNRSRDSPPRFQDLPPPDNVIPPGFRG
;
A
#
# COMPACT_ATOMS: atom_id res chain seq x y z
N MET A 1 -1.98 37.59 29.53
CA MET A 1 -1.65 36.16 29.73
C MET A 1 -1.87 35.39 28.42
N LYS A 2 -0.83 35.13 27.61
CA LYS A 2 -0.97 34.33 26.37
C LYS A 2 -0.74 32.86 26.73
N LYS A 3 -1.80 32.07 26.57
CA LYS A 3 -1.91 30.65 26.92
C LYS A 3 -0.69 29.86 26.42
N ASN A 4 -0.01 29.16 27.33
CA ASN A 4 1.08 28.23 27.05
C ASN A 4 0.66 27.28 25.93
N ARG A 5 1.13 27.54 24.70
CA ARG A 5 1.03 26.58 23.62
C ARG A 5 2.04 25.50 24.01
N ALA A 6 1.56 24.43 24.65
CA ALA A 6 2.29 23.21 24.89
C ALA A 6 3.28 22.99 23.75
N GLU A 7 4.56 22.81 24.06
CA GLU A 7 5.62 22.63 23.07
C GLU A 7 5.20 21.51 22.11
N LYS A 8 4.63 21.92 20.98
CA LYS A 8 4.07 20.99 20.00
C LYS A 8 5.28 20.34 19.39
N PHE A 9 5.43 19.04 19.65
CA PHE A 9 6.44 18.22 19.00
C PHE A 9 6.49 18.58 17.52
N ASN A 10 7.65 19.05 17.06
CA ASN A 10 7.87 19.44 15.69
C ASN A 10 8.39 18.22 14.93
N PRO A 11 7.54 17.52 14.16
CA PRO A 11 7.98 16.37 13.38
C PRO A 11 9.03 16.75 12.33
N LEU A 12 9.10 18.02 11.91
CA LEU A 12 10.13 18.54 11.00
C LEU A 12 11.55 18.54 11.59
N ASN A 13 11.66 18.49 12.93
CA ASN A 13 12.93 18.54 13.65
C ASN A 13 13.37 17.15 14.16
N VAL A 14 12.77 16.10 13.62
CA VAL A 14 13.11 14.71 13.95
C VAL A 14 14.42 14.35 13.27
N GLU A 15 15.25 13.54 13.94
CA GLU A 15 16.42 12.92 13.32
C GLU A 15 15.98 12.02 12.17
N LEU A 16 16.19 12.51 10.94
CA LEU A 16 15.94 11.78 9.71
C LEU A 16 17.22 11.05 9.31
N PRO A 17 17.13 9.80 8.83
CA PRO A 17 18.27 9.09 8.30
C PRO A 17 18.75 9.70 6.98
N ASP A 18 20.02 9.51 6.62
CA ASP A 18 20.66 10.09 5.42
C ASP A 18 19.94 9.78 4.10
N TRP A 19 19.18 8.69 4.06
CA TRP A 19 18.41 8.31 2.88
C TRP A 19 17.09 9.06 2.72
N LEU A 20 16.62 9.76 3.76
CA LEU A 20 15.36 10.48 3.77
C LEU A 20 15.62 12.00 3.77
N PRO A 21 15.49 12.67 2.62
CA PRO A 21 15.73 14.11 2.56
C PRO A 21 14.71 14.89 3.41
N ALA A 22 15.20 15.84 4.19
CA ALA A 22 14.40 16.77 4.97
C ALA A 22 13.25 17.46 4.19
N PRO A 23 13.44 17.96 2.95
CA PRO A 23 12.33 18.57 2.19
C PRO A 23 11.21 17.56 1.87
N LEU A 24 11.56 16.31 1.54
CA LEU A 24 10.58 15.27 1.24
C LEU A 24 9.79 14.86 2.50
N TRP A 25 10.47 14.79 3.64
CA TRP A 25 9.81 14.59 4.93
C TRP A 25 8.89 15.77 5.28
N ALA A 26 9.30 17.00 4.98
CA ALA A 26 8.48 18.19 5.20
C ALA A 26 7.18 18.13 4.39
N GLU A 27 7.22 17.74 3.11
CA GLU A 27 6.02 17.55 2.29
C GLU A 27 5.04 16.57 2.93
N TRP A 28 5.54 15.42 3.40
CA TRP A 28 4.71 14.44 4.10
C TRP A 28 4.09 14.99 5.39
N VAL A 29 4.88 15.73 6.18
CA VAL A 29 4.41 16.36 7.42
C VAL A 29 3.35 17.42 7.15
N GLU A 30 3.53 18.25 6.12
CA GLU A 30 2.54 19.26 5.72
C GLU A 30 1.24 18.62 5.25
N PHE A 31 1.33 17.56 4.46
CA PHE A 31 0.18 16.78 4.04
C PHE A 31 -0.59 16.17 5.23
N ARG A 32 0.12 15.59 6.21
CA ARG A 32 -0.49 15.11 7.47
C ARG A 32 -1.14 16.22 8.29
N ARG A 33 -0.59 17.45 8.22
CA ARG A 33 -1.18 18.65 8.84
C ARG A 33 -2.47 19.03 8.12
N ALA A 34 -2.50 18.99 6.79
CA ALA A 34 -3.69 19.25 5.98
C ALA A 34 -4.82 18.25 6.25
N LEU A 35 -4.50 16.96 6.44
CA LEU A 35 -5.46 15.91 6.83
C LEU A 35 -6.04 16.05 8.25
N GLY A 36 -5.60 17.02 9.05
CA GLY A 36 -6.06 17.21 10.43
C GLY A 36 -5.53 16.16 11.43
N LYS A 37 -4.62 15.29 11.00
CA LYS A 37 -3.93 14.27 11.84
C LYS A 37 -2.42 14.55 11.88
N PRO A 38 -1.98 15.73 12.37
CA PRO A 38 -0.57 16.05 12.44
C PRO A 38 0.17 15.03 13.30
N VAL A 39 1.43 14.74 12.94
CA VAL A 39 2.31 13.87 13.72
C VAL A 39 2.67 14.61 15.01
N LYS A 40 1.92 14.34 16.08
CA LYS A 40 2.13 14.95 17.41
C LYS A 40 3.03 14.12 18.32
N THR A 41 3.44 12.94 17.88
CA THR A 41 4.19 11.99 18.69
C THR A 41 5.46 11.53 17.96
N PRO A 42 6.57 11.35 18.69
CA PRO A 42 7.81 10.80 18.12
C PRO A 42 7.58 9.39 17.57
N GLN A 43 6.76 8.57 18.24
CA GLN A 43 6.37 7.24 17.78
C GLN A 43 5.70 7.25 16.39
N GLY A 44 4.89 8.27 16.09
CA GLY A 44 4.27 8.42 14.78
C GLY A 44 5.28 8.78 13.69
N ALA A 45 6.28 9.61 14.03
CA ALA A 45 7.38 9.93 13.11
C ALA A 45 8.25 8.69 12.85
N THR A 46 8.72 8.01 13.90
CA THR A 46 9.50 6.79 13.79
C THR A 46 8.75 5.69 13.02
N GLY A 47 7.45 5.52 13.27
CA GLY A 47 6.64 4.53 12.55
C GLY A 47 6.50 4.83 11.05
N ALA A 48 6.41 6.11 10.68
CA ALA A 48 6.40 6.53 9.28
C ALA A 48 7.77 6.30 8.63
N VAL A 49 8.86 6.67 9.31
CA VAL A 49 10.24 6.42 8.82
C VAL A 49 10.48 4.92 8.65
N ARG A 50 10.06 4.07 9.60
CA ARG A 50 10.18 2.60 9.48
C ARG A 50 9.42 2.05 8.28
N LYS A 51 8.21 2.54 8.00
CA LYS A 51 7.47 2.13 6.78
C LYS A 51 8.20 2.53 5.50
N LEU A 52 8.75 3.75 5.45
CA LEU A 52 9.56 4.17 4.30
C LEU A 52 10.79 3.29 4.13
N ASP A 53 11.42 2.87 5.23
CA ASP A 53 12.54 1.94 5.22
C ASP A 53 12.13 0.55 4.70
N ASP A 54 11.00 0.00 5.17
CA ASP A 54 10.47 -1.28 4.69
C ASP A 54 10.21 -1.25 3.17
N TYR A 55 9.66 -0.16 2.64
CA TYR A 55 9.45 0.01 1.19
C TYR A 55 10.78 0.17 0.44
N ARG A 56 11.74 0.89 1.01
CA ARG A 56 13.10 1.02 0.46
C ARG A 56 13.79 -0.35 0.37
N GLN A 57 13.65 -1.20 1.38
CA GLN A 57 14.18 -2.58 1.37
C GLN A 57 13.54 -3.44 0.28
N GLN A 58 12.29 -3.14 -0.10
CA GLN A 58 11.60 -3.75 -1.25
C GLN A 58 12.05 -3.19 -2.62
N GLY A 59 12.96 -2.19 -2.63
CA GLY A 59 13.43 -1.51 -3.84
C GLY A 59 12.59 -0.31 -4.26
N ILE A 60 11.62 0.10 -3.43
CA ILE A 60 10.70 1.21 -3.72
C ILE A 60 11.25 2.48 -3.08
N LEU A 61 11.48 3.52 -3.89
CA LEU A 61 12.01 4.79 -3.39
C LEU A 61 11.01 5.46 -2.44
N PRO A 62 11.44 5.95 -1.26
CA PRO A 62 10.55 6.58 -0.28
C PRO A 62 9.87 7.84 -0.83
N GLU A 63 10.52 8.53 -1.77
CA GLU A 63 9.96 9.66 -2.51
C GLU A 63 8.72 9.28 -3.32
N VAL A 64 8.78 8.14 -4.01
CA VAL A 64 7.66 7.64 -4.80
C VAL A 64 6.50 7.25 -3.89
N VAL A 65 6.78 6.61 -2.74
CA VAL A 65 5.77 6.25 -1.73
C VAL A 65 5.05 7.50 -1.21
N ILE A 66 5.80 8.55 -0.84
CA ILE A 66 5.23 9.80 -0.32
C ILE A 66 4.38 10.48 -1.38
N ARG A 67 4.91 10.69 -2.58
CA ARG A 67 4.19 11.33 -3.69
C ARG A 67 2.92 10.55 -4.06
N HIS A 68 3.00 9.22 -4.12
CA HIS A 68 1.84 8.36 -4.38
C HIS A 68 0.79 8.47 -3.27
N SER A 69 1.22 8.48 -2.01
CA SER A 69 0.31 8.63 -0.86
C SER A 69 -0.37 10.00 -0.85
N ILE A 70 0.35 11.08 -1.20
CA ILE A 70 -0.20 12.43 -1.31
C ILE A 70 -1.19 12.52 -2.48
N ALA A 71 -0.83 11.97 -3.65
CA ALA A 71 -1.69 11.98 -4.83
C ALA A 71 -3.02 11.26 -4.63
N ASN A 72 -3.04 10.20 -3.81
CA ASN A 72 -4.26 9.47 -3.45
C ASN A 72 -4.91 9.95 -2.14
N GLU A 73 -4.37 11.02 -1.54
CA GLU A 73 -4.83 11.57 -0.26
C GLU A 73 -4.89 10.53 0.89
N TYR A 74 -3.99 9.54 0.86
CA TYR A 74 -3.98 8.46 1.84
C TYR A 74 -3.47 8.92 3.20
N ARG A 75 -4.16 8.51 4.27
CA ARG A 75 -3.76 8.83 5.65
C ARG A 75 -2.46 8.14 6.09
N GLY A 76 -2.04 7.09 5.39
CA GLY A 76 -0.84 6.30 5.67
C GLY A 76 0.11 6.28 4.48
N LEU A 77 1.32 5.80 4.70
CA LEU A 77 2.30 5.57 3.63
C LEU A 77 1.99 4.26 2.94
N PHE A 78 1.62 4.36 1.66
CA PHE A 78 1.37 3.23 0.78
C PHE A 78 2.29 3.37 -0.44
N ALA A 79 3.05 2.31 -0.71
CA ALA A 79 3.78 2.25 -1.95
C ALA A 79 2.81 2.11 -3.13
N PRO A 80 3.14 2.67 -4.31
CA PRO A 80 2.44 2.25 -5.51
C PRO A 80 2.60 0.75 -5.67
N ASP A 81 1.58 0.10 -6.23
CA ASP A 81 1.67 -1.31 -6.61
C ASP A 81 2.95 -1.52 -7.42
N SER A 82 3.93 -2.18 -6.82
CA SER A 82 5.22 -2.46 -7.47
C SER A 82 5.08 -3.55 -8.55
N GLY A 83 3.84 -3.91 -8.91
CA GLY A 83 3.46 -4.71 -10.08
C GLY A 83 2.81 -3.89 -11.21
N ALA A 84 2.58 -2.58 -11.03
CA ALA A 84 1.98 -1.72 -12.07
C ALA A 84 3.03 -1.05 -12.97
N GLY A 85 4.25 -1.59 -13.03
CA GLY A 85 5.22 -1.30 -14.06
C GLY A 85 5.43 -2.55 -14.92
N ILE A 86 4.71 -2.65 -16.03
CA ILE A 86 5.07 -3.44 -17.22
C ILE A 86 5.43 -4.90 -16.90
N SER A 87 4.48 -5.82 -17.04
CA SER A 87 4.82 -7.18 -17.46
C SER A 87 5.05 -7.17 -18.98
N PRO A 88 6.27 -7.16 -19.53
CA PRO A 88 6.46 -7.57 -20.92
C PRO A 88 6.55 -9.11 -20.92
N GLY A 89 5.44 -9.80 -20.63
CA GLY A 89 5.53 -11.25 -20.47
C GLY A 89 4.32 -11.95 -19.88
N GLY A 90 3.12 -11.51 -20.25
CA GLY A 90 1.87 -12.12 -19.78
C GLY A 90 0.93 -12.53 -20.90
N ASN A 91 1.43 -12.89 -22.09
CA ASN A 91 0.60 -13.61 -23.05
C ASN A 91 0.28 -15.00 -22.49
N ARG A 92 -0.81 -15.10 -21.73
CA ARG A 92 -1.57 -16.34 -21.60
C ARG A 92 -3.03 -16.02 -21.78
N SER A 93 -3.41 -15.88 -23.04
CA SER A 93 -4.67 -16.45 -23.53
C SER A 93 -4.75 -17.92 -23.09
N ARG A 94 -5.27 -18.24 -21.90
CA ARG A 94 -5.81 -19.57 -21.58
C ARG A 94 -6.53 -19.62 -20.23
N ASP A 95 -7.67 -18.93 -20.12
CA ASP A 95 -8.81 -19.48 -19.37
C ASP A 95 -10.08 -18.85 -19.91
N SER A 96 -10.48 -19.29 -21.11
CA SER A 96 -11.90 -19.27 -21.41
C SER A 96 -12.53 -20.34 -20.50
N PRO A 97 -13.61 -20.04 -19.76
CA PRO A 97 -14.32 -21.08 -19.04
C PRO A 97 -14.75 -22.17 -20.04
N PRO A 98 -14.64 -23.46 -19.69
CA PRO A 98 -15.06 -24.52 -20.58
C PRO A 98 -16.53 -24.30 -20.97
N ARG A 99 -16.78 -24.19 -22.27
CA ARG A 99 -18.11 -24.12 -22.85
C ARG A 99 -18.87 -25.39 -22.43
N PHE A 100 -20.11 -25.24 -21.95
CA PHE A 100 -21.00 -26.31 -21.47
C PHE A 100 -21.29 -27.47 -22.45
N GLN A 101 -20.62 -27.54 -23.60
CA GLN A 101 -20.85 -28.52 -24.67
C GLN A 101 -19.89 -29.71 -24.66
N ASP A 102 -18.93 -29.78 -23.72
CA ASP A 102 -17.97 -30.89 -23.60
C ASP A 102 -18.23 -31.82 -22.38
N LEU A 103 -19.37 -31.67 -21.71
CA LEU A 103 -19.76 -32.68 -20.71
C LEU A 103 -20.25 -33.93 -21.46
N PRO A 104 -19.66 -35.11 -21.23
CA PRO A 104 -20.27 -36.35 -21.71
C PRO A 104 -21.70 -36.43 -21.15
N PRO A 105 -22.68 -36.89 -21.95
CA PRO A 105 -24.04 -37.05 -21.45
C PRO A 105 -24.00 -37.93 -20.18
N PRO A 106 -24.82 -37.65 -19.15
CA PRO A 106 -24.88 -38.50 -17.98
C PRO A 106 -25.27 -39.90 -18.46
N ASP A 107 -24.35 -40.84 -18.26
CA ASP A 107 -24.54 -42.24 -18.60
C ASP A 107 -25.69 -42.75 -17.74
N ASN A 108 -26.87 -42.92 -18.36
CA ASN A 108 -28.12 -43.24 -17.68
C ASN A 108 -28.22 -44.73 -17.31
N VAL A 109 -27.09 -45.40 -17.12
CA VAL A 109 -27.00 -46.81 -16.76
C VAL A 109 -27.06 -46.94 -15.24
N ILE A 110 -28.27 -47.11 -14.73
CA ILE A 110 -28.52 -47.53 -13.35
C ILE A 110 -28.02 -48.98 -13.23
N PRO A 111 -27.05 -49.29 -12.34
CA PRO A 111 -26.60 -50.67 -12.15
C PRO A 111 -27.71 -51.52 -11.51
N PRO A 112 -27.93 -52.77 -11.97
CA PRO A 112 -28.91 -53.66 -11.36
C PRO A 112 -28.43 -54.04 -9.94
N GLY A 113 -29.10 -53.51 -8.91
CA GLY A 113 -28.75 -53.77 -7.50
C GLY A 113 -29.37 -52.80 -6.49
N PHE A 114 -29.82 -51.62 -6.92
CA PHE A 114 -30.57 -50.68 -6.07
C PHE A 114 -32.08 -50.90 -6.17
N ARG A 115 -32.56 -52.06 -5.70
CA ARG A 115 -33.97 -52.25 -5.37
C ARG A 115 -34.04 -52.65 -3.90
N GLY A 116 -34.17 -51.63 -3.04
CA GLY A 116 -34.57 -51.75 -1.64
C GLY A 116 -35.91 -51.07 -1.45
#